data_AF-A0A3L7Y7X0-F1
#
_entry.id   AF-A0A3L7Y7X0-F1
#
_cell.length_a   1.000
_cell.length_b   1.000
_cell.length_c   1.000
_cell.angle_alpha   90.00
_cell.angle_beta   90.00
_cell.angle_gamma   90.00
#
_symmetry.space_group_name_H-M   'P 1'
#
loop_
_entity.id
_entity.type
_entity.pdbx_description
1 polymer ?
#
loop_
_entity_poly.entity_id
_entity_poly.type
_entity_poly.pdbx_seq_one_letter_code
_entity_poly.pdbx_strand_id
1 'polypeptide(L)'
;MQGTEYGDAQLAAKMRAELRERLLLGRPLRVYCGYDPTATDLHLGHTITMRKLRQFQELGHEVTFLIGSYTALVGDPSDKNRARPVLTEEQVNENARSYSEQAFHVLDREKTVVRANG
;
A
#
# COMPACT_ATOMS: atom_id res chain seq x y z
N MET A 1 11.03 -1.10 -22.69
CA MET A 1 11.60 -0.73 -21.37
C MET A 1 12.27 0.63 -21.52
N GLN A 2 11.52 1.71 -21.30
CA GLN A 2 12.03 3.07 -21.13
C GLN A 2 11.70 3.48 -19.69
N GLY A 3 12.65 4.08 -18.96
CA GLY A 3 12.40 4.62 -17.61
C GLY A 3 13.15 3.95 -16.46
N THR A 4 14.43 3.59 -16.62
CA THR A 4 15.29 3.14 -15.50
C THR A 4 15.83 4.27 -14.62
N GLU A 5 15.43 5.53 -14.84
CA GLU A 5 15.73 6.62 -13.92
C GLU A 5 14.76 6.57 -12.74
N TYR A 6 15.09 5.74 -11.75
CA TYR A 6 14.42 5.78 -10.46
C TYR A 6 14.67 7.14 -9.79
N GLY A 7 13.64 7.97 -9.77
CA GLY A 7 13.53 9.13 -8.88
C GLY A 7 14.35 10.33 -9.31
N ASP A 8 13.64 11.40 -9.67
CA ASP A 8 14.23 12.73 -9.79
C ASP A 8 14.92 13.13 -8.46
N ALA A 9 16.19 13.52 -8.51
CA ALA A 9 16.97 13.92 -7.33
C ALA A 9 16.33 15.11 -6.61
N GLN A 10 15.67 16.00 -7.35
CA GLN A 10 14.94 17.13 -6.79
C GLN A 10 13.70 16.65 -6.02
N LEU A 11 12.92 15.72 -6.59
CA LEU A 11 11.81 15.07 -5.90
C LEU A 11 12.28 14.35 -4.62
N ALA A 12 13.36 13.58 -4.69
CA ALA A 12 13.91 12.88 -3.53
C ALA A 12 14.34 13.85 -2.42
N ALA A 13 14.99 14.96 -2.78
CA ALA A 13 15.36 16.02 -1.83
C ALA A 13 14.13 16.66 -1.19
N LYS A 14 13.10 16.97 -1.98
CA LYS A 14 11.83 17.54 -1.50
C LYS A 14 11.11 16.58 -0.54
N MET A 15 10.92 15.32 -0.93
CA MET A 15 10.26 14.32 -0.08
C MET A 15 11.01 14.11 1.25
N ARG A 16 12.35 14.14 1.22
CA ARG A 16 13.18 14.06 2.43
C ARG A 16 12.96 15.26 3.35
N ALA A 17 12.91 16.48 2.79
CA ALA A 17 12.67 17.69 3.57
C ALA A 17 11.29 17.67 4.23
N GLU A 18 10.23 17.33 3.48
CA GLU A 18 8.87 17.24 4.02
C GLU A 18 8.74 16.15 5.10
N LEU A 19 9.35 14.97 4.89
CA LEU A 19 9.34 13.91 5.90
C LEU A 19 10.03 14.37 7.18
N ARG A 20 11.17 15.06 7.07
CA ARG A 20 11.89 15.61 8.22
C ARG A 20 11.04 16.60 8.99
N GLU A 21 10.36 17.52 8.31
CA GLU A 21 9.46 18.49 8.94
C GLU A 21 8.34 17.77 9.71
N ARG A 22 7.70 16.77 9.09
CA ARG A 22 6.63 15.99 9.75
C ARG A 22 7.15 15.22 10.98
N LEU A 23 8.36 14.68 10.93
CA LEU A 23 8.98 13.98 12.07
C LEU A 23 9.29 14.94 13.24
N LEU A 24 9.64 16.20 12.96
CA LEU A 24 9.92 17.21 13.98
C LEU A 24 8.67 17.64 14.78
N LEU A 25 7.45 17.30 14.31
CA LEU A 25 6.22 17.55 15.05
C LEU A 25 6.07 16.67 16.31
N GLY A 26 6.93 15.68 16.52
CA GLY A 26 6.98 14.89 17.75
C GLY A 26 5.75 14.00 17.99
N ARG A 27 4.94 13.75 16.96
CA ARG A 27 3.76 12.87 17.02
C ARG A 27 3.90 11.68 16.07
N PRO A 28 3.28 10.52 16.38
CA PRO A 28 3.21 9.41 15.42
C PRO A 28 2.67 9.87 14.07
N LEU A 29 3.39 9.54 13.00
CA LEU A 29 2.90 9.73 11.64
C LEU A 29 1.85 8.66 11.33
N ARG A 30 0.92 8.99 10.44
CA ARG A 30 -0.05 8.04 9.88
C ARG A 30 0.39 7.77 8.45
N VAL A 31 0.81 6.54 8.18
CA VAL A 31 1.39 6.14 6.89
C VAL A 31 0.52 5.07 6.28
N TYR A 32 0.17 5.20 5.01
CA TYR A 32 -0.63 4.19 4.32
C TYR A 32 0.05 3.72 3.04
N CYS A 33 -0.28 2.50 2.63
CA CYS A 33 -0.02 2.01 1.29
C CYS A 33 -1.28 1.31 0.78
N GLY A 34 -1.64 1.59 -0.47
CA GLY A 34 -2.79 0.99 -1.15
C GLY A 34 -2.42 -0.35 -1.76
N TYR A 35 -3.32 -1.33 -1.64
CA TYR A 35 -3.23 -2.65 -2.25
C TYR A 35 -4.55 -2.97 -2.93
N ASP A 36 -4.52 -3.14 -4.25
CA ASP A 36 -5.71 -3.48 -5.02
C ASP A 36 -5.91 -5.01 -5.03
N PRO A 37 -7.02 -5.53 -4.49
CA PRO A 37 -7.28 -6.97 -4.36
C PRO A 37 -7.76 -7.60 -5.69
N THR A 38 -7.00 -7.38 -6.77
CA THR A 38 -7.30 -7.86 -8.12
C THR A 38 -6.98 -9.33 -8.34
N ALA A 39 -6.37 -9.99 -7.37
CA ALA A 39 -6.08 -11.42 -7.32
C ALA A 39 -6.26 -11.93 -5.88
N THR A 40 -6.19 -13.26 -5.69
CA THR A 40 -6.37 -13.91 -4.39
C THR A 40 -5.20 -13.73 -3.43
N ASP A 41 -3.97 -13.56 -3.96
CA ASP A 41 -2.74 -13.65 -3.16
C ASP A 41 -1.75 -12.51 -3.37
N LEU A 42 -1.10 -12.11 -2.27
CA LEU A 42 0.06 -11.23 -2.28
C LEU A 42 1.29 -12.02 -2.74
N HIS A 43 1.90 -11.60 -3.84
CA HIS A 43 3.22 -12.12 -4.24
C HIS A 43 4.39 -11.34 -3.60
N LEU A 44 5.61 -11.88 -3.73
CA LEU A 44 6.84 -11.30 -3.19
C LEU A 44 7.07 -9.82 -3.56
N GLY A 45 6.60 -9.35 -4.71
CA GLY A 45 6.68 -7.93 -5.09
C GLY A 45 6.03 -6.96 -4.09
N HIS A 46 4.97 -7.38 -3.38
CA HIS A 46 4.30 -6.54 -2.38
C HIS A 46 5.11 -6.41 -1.08
N THR A 47 6.08 -7.31 -0.84
CA THR A 47 6.85 -7.32 0.40
C THR A 47 7.74 -6.09 0.57
N ILE A 48 8.15 -5.44 -0.53
CA ILE A 48 9.00 -4.26 -0.48
C ILE A 48 8.27 -3.11 0.25
N THR A 49 7.04 -2.80 -0.15
CA THR A 49 6.25 -1.73 0.46
C THR A 49 5.79 -2.14 1.86
N MET A 50 5.39 -3.40 2.07
CA MET A 50 5.01 -3.90 3.41
C MET A 50 6.17 -3.86 4.40
N ARG A 51 7.40 -4.18 4.00
CA ARG A 51 8.58 -4.06 4.88
C ARG A 51 8.87 -2.61 5.24
N LYS A 52 8.61 -1.66 4.33
CA LYS A 52 8.73 -0.23 4.65
C LYS A 52 7.67 0.19 5.67
N LEU A 53 6.43 -0.25 5.50
CA LEU A 53 5.37 -0.02 6.48
C LEU A 53 5.74 -0.63 7.85
N ARG A 54 6.23 -1.87 7.89
CA ARG A 54 6.72 -2.51 9.13
C ARG A 54 7.77 -1.67 9.84
N GLN A 55 8.71 -1.07 9.10
CA GLN A 55 9.69 -0.16 9.68
C GLN A 55 9.03 1.07 10.33
N PHE A 56 7.98 1.63 9.74
CA PHE A 56 7.21 2.71 10.37
C PHE A 56 6.55 2.25 11.69
N GLN A 57 6.01 1.02 11.75
CA GLN A 57 5.45 0.45 12.98
C GLN A 57 6.51 0.30 14.08
N GLU A 58 7.70 -0.17 13.73
CA GLU A 58 8.83 -0.34 14.65
C GLU A 58 9.36 1.00 15.20
N LEU A 59 9.22 2.06 14.42
CA LEU A 59 9.54 3.44 14.81
C LEU A 59 8.39 4.14 15.57
N GLY A 60 7.31 3.42 15.90
CA GLY A 60 6.19 3.94 16.68
C GLY A 60 5.17 4.76 15.89
N HIS A 61 5.13 4.62 14.57
CA HIS A 61 4.14 5.25 13.71
C HIS A 61 2.93 4.35 13.46
N GLU A 62 1.79 4.97 13.14
CA GLU A 62 0.56 4.26 12.79
C GLU A 62 0.57 3.92 11.30
N VAL A 63 0.32 2.66 10.98
CA VAL A 63 0.27 2.17 9.61
C VAL A 63 -1.15 1.78 9.23
N THR A 64 -1.58 2.22 8.05
CA THR A 64 -2.83 1.81 7.42
C THR A 64 -2.54 0.91 6.21
N PHE A 65 -3.02 -0.33 6.25
CA PHE A 65 -3.10 -1.21 5.09
C PHE A 65 -4.41 -0.90 4.36
N LEU A 66 -4.32 -0.16 3.26
CA LEU A 66 -5.49 0.34 2.54
C LEU A 66 -5.85 -0.60 1.40
N ILE A 67 -7.03 -1.20 1.45
CA ILE A 67 -7.63 -2.00 0.39
C ILE A 67 -8.25 -1.07 -0.66
N GLY A 68 -7.81 -1.23 -1.91
CA GLY A 68 -8.32 -0.52 -3.08
C GLY A 68 -9.58 -1.16 -3.68
N SER A 69 -10.70 -1.19 -2.95
CA SER A 69 -11.96 -1.78 -3.40
C SER A 69 -12.58 -1.03 -4.59
N TYR A 70 -12.57 0.31 -4.59
CA TYR A 70 -13.14 1.09 -5.70
C TYR A 70 -12.24 1.09 -6.95
N THR A 71 -10.91 1.11 -6.75
CA THR A 71 -9.91 1.04 -7.83
C THR A 71 -9.90 -0.34 -8.51
N ALA A 72 -10.21 -1.41 -7.79
CA ALA A 72 -10.38 -2.74 -8.37
C ALA A 72 -11.62 -2.85 -9.28
N LEU A 73 -12.70 -2.11 -8.97
CA LEU A 73 -13.94 -2.10 -9.76
C LEU A 73 -13.80 -1.28 -11.06
N VAL A 74 -13.10 -0.15 -11.01
CA VAL A 74 -12.87 0.72 -12.17
C VAL A 74 -11.68 0.25 -13.02
N GLY A 75 -10.70 -0.40 -12.38
CA GLY A 75 -9.42 -0.79 -12.98
C GLY A 75 -8.46 0.39 -13.04
N ASP A 76 -7.26 0.23 -12.46
CA ASP A 76 -6.17 1.20 -12.64
C ASP A 76 -5.68 1.16 -14.10
N PRO A 77 -5.81 2.25 -14.88
CA PRO A 77 -5.40 2.29 -16.28
C PRO A 77 -3.87 2.26 -16.46
N SER A 78 -3.11 2.37 -15.37
CA SER A 78 -1.68 2.66 -15.41
C SER A 78 -0.80 1.58 -16.04
N ASP A 79 -1.28 0.34 -16.29
CA ASP A 79 -0.32 -0.75 -16.56
C ASP A 79 -0.66 -1.87 -17.57
N LYS A 80 -1.86 -2.05 -18.15
CA LYS A 80 -2.11 -3.27 -18.99
C LYS A 80 -3.06 -3.11 -20.19
N ASN A 81 -2.60 -3.57 -21.36
CA ASN A 81 -3.27 -3.69 -22.68
C ASN A 81 -4.40 -4.75 -22.77
N ARG A 82 -4.94 -5.23 -21.65
CA ARG A 82 -6.04 -6.21 -21.63
C ARG A 82 -7.03 -5.82 -20.53
N ALA A 83 -8.32 -5.76 -20.87
CA ALA A 83 -9.39 -5.56 -19.90
C ALA A 83 -9.29 -6.65 -18.82
N ARG A 84 -9.14 -6.22 -17.56
CA ARG A 84 -9.19 -7.15 -16.42
C ARG A 84 -10.62 -7.68 -16.28
N PRO A 85 -10.81 -8.95 -15.86
CA PRO A 85 -12.14 -9.41 -15.49
C PRO A 85 -12.68 -8.54 -14.35
N VAL A 86 -13.92 -8.06 -14.51
CA VAL A 86 -14.61 -7.30 -13.49
C VAL A 86 -14.95 -8.27 -12.34
N LEU A 87 -14.41 -8.01 -11.16
CA LEU A 87 -14.70 -8.79 -9.96
C LEU A 87 -16.04 -8.36 -9.35
N THR A 88 -16.78 -9.29 -8.77
CA THR A 88 -17.95 -8.93 -7.96
C THR A 88 -17.51 -8.34 -6.62
N GLU A 89 -18.42 -7.62 -5.94
CA GLU A 89 -18.15 -7.08 -4.62
C GLU A 89 -17.81 -8.17 -3.60
N GLU A 90 -18.48 -9.34 -3.68
CA GLU A 90 -18.14 -10.48 -2.83
C GLU A 90 -16.70 -10.95 -3.06
N GLN A 91 -16.28 -11.07 -4.32
CA GLN A 91 -14.91 -11.50 -4.66
C GLN A 91 -13.87 -10.48 -4.18
N VAL A 92 -14.16 -9.18 -4.31
CA VAL A 92 -13.29 -8.11 -3.79
C VAL A 92 -13.16 -8.22 -2.28
N ASN A 93 -14.27 -8.47 -1.57
CA ASN A 93 -14.28 -8.61 -0.12
C ASN A 93 -13.53 -9.88 0.35
N GLU A 94 -13.67 -11.00 -0.36
CA GLU A 94 -12.91 -12.23 -0.08
C GLU A 94 -11.41 -12.04 -0.30
N ASN A 95 -11.02 -11.45 -1.43
CA ASN A 95 -9.62 -11.14 -1.73
C ASN A 95 -9.04 -10.16 -0.71
N ALA A 96 -9.80 -9.13 -0.30
CA ALA A 96 -9.37 -8.15 0.70
C ALA A 96 -9.11 -8.79 2.07
N ARG A 97 -9.97 -9.75 2.49
CA ARG A 97 -9.76 -10.53 3.71
C ARG A 97 -8.49 -11.37 3.61
N SER A 98 -8.32 -12.12 2.51
CA SER A 98 -7.11 -12.91 2.24
C SER A 98 -5.85 -12.05 2.28
N TYR A 99 -5.85 -10.90 1.60
CA TYR A 99 -4.73 -9.97 1.57
C TYR A 99 -4.36 -9.45 2.94
N SER A 100 -5.37 -9.07 3.74
CA SER A 100 -5.14 -8.57 5.09
C SER A 100 -4.47 -9.64 5.95
N GLU A 101 -4.98 -10.88 5.90
CA GLU A 101 -4.39 -12.02 6.63
C GLU A 101 -2.95 -12.31 6.20
N GLN A 102 -2.68 -12.30 4.88
CA GLN A 102 -1.33 -12.49 4.35
C GLN A 102 -0.38 -11.35 4.74
N ALA A 103 -0.87 -10.11 4.75
CA ALA A 103 -0.06 -8.94 5.10
C ALA A 103 0.46 -9.01 6.54
N PHE A 104 -0.28 -9.65 7.46
CA PHE A 104 0.15 -9.83 8.84
C PHE A 104 1.31 -10.82 9.02
N HIS A 105 1.75 -11.53 7.98
CA HIS A 105 3.04 -12.23 8.02
C HIS A 105 4.24 -11.26 8.01
N VAL A 106 4.04 -10.01 7.58
CA VAL A 106 5.07 -8.95 7.55
C VAL A 106 4.73 -7.83 8.54
N LEU A 107 3.48 -7.37 8.54
CA LEU A 107 3.00 -6.30 9.38
C LEU A 107 2.60 -6.81 10.76
N ASP A 108 2.83 -5.98 11.78
CA ASP A 108 2.32 -6.25 13.13
C ASP A 108 0.80 -5.98 13.16
N ARG A 109 -0.01 -7.02 13.44
CA ARG A 109 -1.48 -6.91 13.44
C ARG A 109 -1.99 -5.90 14.45
N GLU A 110 -1.39 -5.83 15.64
CA GLU A 110 -1.85 -4.94 16.71
C GLU A 110 -1.56 -3.46 16.38
N LYS A 111 -0.61 -3.22 15.49
CA LYS A 111 -0.19 -1.89 15.05
C LYS A 111 -0.61 -1.57 13.61
N THR A 112 -1.52 -2.34 13.04
CA THR A 112 -2.00 -2.13 11.66
C THR A 112 -3.48 -1.80 11.66
N VAL A 113 -3.81 -0.69 11.01
CA VAL A 113 -5.19 -0.32 10.73
C VAL A 113 -5.54 -0.80 9.33
N VAL A 114 -6.46 -1.76 9.19
CA VAL A 114 -7.00 -2.13 7.87
C VAL A 114 -8.16 -1.19 7.53
N ARG A 115 -8.14 -0.62 6.31
CA ARG A 115 -9.20 0.23 5.76
C ARG A 115 -9.49 -0.17 4.33
N ALA A 116 -10.70 0.09 3.86
CA ALA A 116 -11.08 -0.03 2.45
C ALA A 116 -11.53 1.34 1.92
N ASN A 117 -11.28 1.62 0.65
CA ASN A 117 -11.82 2.82 -0.02
C ASN A 117 -13.16 2.49 -0.71
N GLY A 118 -14.25 3.04 -0.21
CA GLY A 118 -15.61 2.79 -0.68
C GLY A 118 -16.62 3.47 0.21
#